data_AF-A0A354HE01-F1
#
_entry.id   AF-A0A354HE01-F1
#
_cell.length_a   1.000
_cell.length_b   1.000
_cell.length_c   1.000
_cell.angle_alpha   90.00
_cell.angle_beta   90.00
_cell.angle_gamma   90.00
#
_symmetry.space_group_name_H-M   'P 1'
#
loop_
_entity.id
_entity.type
_entity.pdbx_description
1 polymer ?
#
loop_
_entity_poly.entity_id
_entity_poly.type
_entity_poly.pdbx_seq_one_letter_code
_entity_poly.pdbx_strand_id
1 'polypeptide(L)' 'MKLIDVGYGNRINSDRIVAVIGADSAPAKRIVSVAKDSNTAIDATCGKKTKTVIVMDSGHVVMSAKEPETINE' A
#
# COMPACT_ATOMS: atom_id res chain seq x y z
N MET A 1 -14.95 8.33 7.44
CA MET A 1 -13.66 7.83 7.95
C MET A 1 -13.81 6.37 8.30
N LYS A 2 -13.62 5.52 7.29
CA LYS A 2 -13.61 4.07 7.43
C LYS A 2 -12.15 3.58 7.37
N LEU A 3 -11.75 2.74 8.33
CA LEU A 3 -10.38 2.24 8.46
C LEU A 3 -10.33 0.76 8.09
N ILE A 4 -9.59 0.45 7.02
CA ILE A 4 -9.40 -0.93 6.54
C ILE A 4 -8.07 -1.49 6.99
N ASP A 5 -8.04 -2.80 7.24
CA ASP A 5 -6.83 -3.51 7.67
C ASP A 5 -5.92 -3.82 6.46
N VAL A 6 -4.69 -3.33 6.56
CA VAL A 6 -3.62 -3.59 5.58
C VAL A 6 -2.55 -4.54 6.13
N GLY A 7 -2.83 -5.20 7.26
CA GLY A 7 -2.04 -6.28 7.82
C GLY A 7 -1.24 -5.89 9.07
N TYR A 8 -1.04 -6.86 9.96
CA TYR A 8 -0.28 -6.72 11.21
C TYR A 8 -0.76 -5.60 12.13
N GLY A 9 -2.06 -5.33 12.13
CA GLY A 9 -2.63 -4.24 12.94
C GLY A 9 -2.47 -2.85 12.32
N ASN A 10 -1.87 -2.74 11.13
CA ASN A 10 -1.80 -1.49 10.38
C ASN A 10 -3.15 -1.25 9.69
N ARG A 11 -3.65 -0.02 9.79
CA ARG A 11 -4.92 0.40 9.18
C ARG A 11 -4.75 1.71 8.43
N ILE A 12 -5.46 1.87 7.33
CA ILE A 12 -5.46 3.09 6.52
C ILE A 12 -6.88 3.58 6.27
N ASN A 13 -7.02 4.86 5.96
CA ASN A 13 -8.31 5.46 5.62
C ASN A 13 -8.72 5.05 4.20
N SER A 14 -9.80 4.26 4.08
CA SER A 14 -10.29 3.78 2.78
C SER A 14 -10.78 4.92 1.88
N ASP A 15 -11.31 5.99 2.48
CA ASP A 15 -11.87 7.14 1.76
C ASP A 15 -10.80 7.90 0.94
N ARG A 16 -9.51 7.61 1.16
CA ARG A 16 -8.36 8.27 0.55
C ARG A 16 -7.54 7.37 -0.37
N ILE A 17 -8.00 6.15 -0.63
CA ILE A 17 -7.34 5.21 -1.52
C ILE A 17 -7.69 5.57 -2.96
N VAL A 18 -6.68 5.82 -3.79
CA VAL A 18 -6.83 6.05 -5.24
C VAL A 18 -6.76 4.74 -6.01
N ALA A 19 -5.85 3.84 -5.61
CA ALA A 19 -5.69 2.55 -6.26
C ALA A 19 -5.09 1.50 -5.32
N VAL A 20 -5.45 0.24 -5.58
CA VAL A 20 -4.85 -0.95 -4.97
C VAL A 20 -4.30 -1.81 -6.11
N ILE A 21 -2.99 -2.09 -6.12
CA ILE A 21 -2.35 -2.86 -7.19
C ILE A 21 -1.44 -3.94 -6.64
N GLY A 22 -1.26 -5.03 -7.40
CA GLY A 22 -0.30 -6.08 -7.08
C GLY A 22 1.16 -5.61 -7.21
N ALA A 23 2.00 -6.01 -6.26
CA ALA A 23 3.40 -5.60 -6.18
C ALA A 23 4.34 -6.30 -7.19
N ASP A 24 3.88 -7.35 -7.88
CA ASP A 24 4.73 -8.16 -8.75
C ASP A 24 5.07 -7.46 -10.09
N SER A 25 4.31 -6.43 -10.48
CA SER A 25 4.50 -5.71 -11.74
C SER A 25 5.68 -4.72 -11.71
N ALA A 26 6.35 -4.52 -12.85
CA ALA A 26 7.42 -3.52 -12.97
C ALA A 26 6.98 -2.07 -12.66
N PRO A 27 5.76 -1.62 -13.06
CA PRO A 27 5.24 -0.32 -12.65
C PRO A 27 5.06 -0.19 -11.13
N ALA A 28 4.54 -1.22 -10.45
CA ALA A 28 4.36 -1.19 -8.99
C ALA A 28 5.70 -1.03 -8.26
N LYS A 29 6.74 -1.76 -8.70
CA LYS A 29 8.09 -1.61 -8.16
C LYS A 29 8.65 -0.19 -8.35
N ARG A 30 8.38 0.43 -9.50
CA ARG A 30 8.77 1.82 -9.78
C ARG A 30 8.06 2.80 -8.85
N ILE A 31 6.75 2.65 -8.66
CA ILE A 31 5.96 3.48 -7.73
C ILE A 31 6.53 3.41 -6.31
N VAL A 32 6.82 2.19 -5.82
CA VAL A 32 7.43 1.99 -4.51
C VAL A 32 8.80 2.64 -4.41
N SER A 33 9.64 2.53 -5.45
CA SER A 33 10.96 3.17 -5.47
C SER A 33 10.84 4.69 -5.35
N VAL A 34 9.98 5.32 -6.18
CA VAL A 34 9.76 6.77 -6.14
C VAL A 34 9.24 7.23 -4.79
N ALA A 35 8.34 6.47 -4.16
CA ALA A 35 7.83 6.79 -2.84
C ALA A 35 8.89 6.68 -1.74
N LYS A 36 9.81 5.71 -1.84
CA LYS A 36 10.94 5.58 -0.91
C LYS A 36 11.88 6.77 -1.05
N ASP A 37 12.21 7.14 -2.29
CA ASP A 37 13.09 8.29 -2.58
C ASP A 37 12.46 9.61 -2.11
N SER A 38 11.13 9.70 -2.14
CA SER A 38 10.37 10.89 -1.74
C SER A 38 9.96 10.91 -0.26
N ASN A 39 10.37 9.94 0.55
CA ASN A 39 9.92 9.75 1.95
C ASN A 39 8.38 9.66 2.11
N THR A 40 7.66 9.20 1.09
CA THR A 40 6.20 8.98 1.12
C THR A 40 5.81 7.50 1.14
N ALA A 41 6.79 6.60 1.19
CA ALA A 41 6.57 5.17 1.35
C ALA A 41 6.25 4.83 2.81
N ILE A 42 5.14 4.13 3.03
CA ILE A 42 4.73 3.59 4.32
C ILE A 42 4.84 2.07 4.25
N ASP A 43 5.65 1.48 5.13
CA ASP A 43 5.81 0.02 5.20
C ASP A 43 4.86 -0.60 6.23
N ALA A 44 3.81 -1.28 5.75
CA ALA A 44 2.89 -2.08 6.54
C ALA A 44 3.10 -3.59 6.34
N THR A 45 4.24 -4.01 5.79
CA THR A 45 4.54 -5.42 5.52
C THR A 45 5.09 -6.17 6.73
N CYS A 46 5.58 -5.44 7.74
CA CYS A 46 6.27 -5.98 8.92
C CYS A 46 7.38 -6.99 8.55
N GLY A 47 8.18 -6.68 7.52
CA GLY A 47 9.30 -7.50 7.08
C GLY A 47 8.93 -8.68 6.18
N LYS A 48 7.65 -8.85 5.81
CA LYS A 48 7.23 -9.86 4.83
C LYS A 48 7.29 -9.33 3.40
N LYS A 49 7.22 -10.23 2.41
CA LYS A 49 7.16 -9.86 1.00
C LYS A 49 5.96 -8.93 0.75
N THR A 50 6.23 -7.76 0.16
CA THR A 50 5.18 -6.87 -0.35
C THR A 50 4.40 -7.59 -1.45
N LYS A 51 3.09 -7.70 -1.25
CA LYS A 51 2.14 -8.32 -2.19
C LYS A 51 1.22 -7.27 -2.79
N THR A 52 0.92 -6.23 -2.03
CA THR A 52 0.05 -5.13 -2.45
C THR A 52 0.74 -3.79 -2.27
N VAL A 53 0.51 -2.91 -3.23
CA VAL A 53 0.87 -1.49 -3.21
C VAL A 53 -0.42 -0.69 -3.26
N ILE A 54 -0.62 0.16 -2.25
CA ILE A 54 -1.81 1.00 -2.12
C ILE A 54 -1.39 2.44 -2.35
N VAL A 55 -2.02 3.10 -3.31
CA VAL A 55 -1.74 4.49 -3.66
C VAL A 55 -2.80 5.38 -3.01
N MET A 56 -2.35 6.36 -2.25
CA MET A 56 -3.22 7.33 -1.59
C MET A 56 -3.27 8.66 -2.34
N ASP A 57 -4.38 9.38 -2.16
CA ASP A 57 -4.60 10.73 -2.72
C ASP A 57 -3.54 11.76 -2.28
N SER A 58 -2.92 11.53 -1.12
CA SER A 58 -1.85 12.34 -0.54
C SER A 58 -0.48 12.13 -1.19
N GLY A 59 -0.37 11.26 -2.19
CA GLY A 59 0.90 10.83 -2.78
C GLY A 59 1.68 9.82 -1.92
N HIS A 60 1.10 9.38 -0.79
CA HIS A 60 1.67 8.30 0.00
C HIS A 60 1.42 6.94 -0.66
N VAL A 61 2.39 6.05 -0.52
CA VAL A 61 2.31 4.69 -1.04
C VAL A 61 2.48 3.72 0.12
N VAL A 62 1.44 2.93 0.40
CA VAL A 62 1.43 1.96 1.48
C VAL A 62 1.72 0.58 0.93
N MET A 63 2.75 -0.07 1.45
CA MET A 63 3.14 -1.43 1.10
C MET A 63 2.51 -2.42 2.08
N SER A 64 1.83 -3.44 1.58
CA SER A 64 1.20 -4.47 2.42
C SER A 64 1.62 -5.87 1.99
N ALA A 65 1.69 -6.78 2.96
CA ALA A 65 1.88 -8.21 2.73
C ALA A 65 0.56 -8.97 2.54
N LYS A 66 -0.59 -8.28 2.56
CA LYS A 66 -1.88 -8.87 2.22
C LYS A 66 -2.06 -8.94 0.71
N GLU A 67 -2.91 -9.84 0.25
CA GLU A 67 -3.27 -9.94 -1.17
C GLU A 67 -4.14 -8.74 -1.58
N PRO A 68 -4.03 -8.24 -2.83
CA PRO A 68 -4.79 -7.07 -3.28
C PRO A 68 -6.30 -7.26 -3.12
N GLU A 69 -6.77 -8.47 -3.40
CA GLU A 69 -8.18 -8.89 -3.31
C GLU A 69 -8.73 -8.90 -1.88
N THR A 70 -7.86 -8.84 -0.86
CA THR A 70 -8.25 -8.81 0.55
C THR A 70 -8.30 -7.39 1.13
N ILE A 71 -7.90 -6.40 0.33
CA ILE A 71 -8.04 -4.98 0.63
C ILE A 71 -9.41 -4.55 0.10
N ASN A 72 -10.46 -4.90 0.84
CA ASN A 72 -11.84 -4.51 0.54
C ASN A 72 -12.33 -3.49 1.57
N GLU A 73 -13.29 -2.67 1.15
CA GLU A 73 -13.94 -1.64 1.95
C GLU A 73 -14.51 -2.14 3.28
#